data_AF-A0A1V6RC80-F1
#
_entry.id   AF-A0A1V6RC80-F1
#
_cell.length_a   1.000
_cell.length_b   1.000
_cell.length_c   1.000
_cell.angle_alpha   90.00
_cell.angle_beta   90.00
_cell.angle_gamma   90.00
#
_symmetry.space_group_name_H-M   'P 1'
#
loop_
_entity.id
_entity.type
_entity.pdbx_description
1 polymer ?
#
loop_
_entity_poly.entity_id
_entity_poly.type
_entity_poly.pdbx_seq_one_letter_code
_entity_poly.pdbx_strand_id
1 'polypeptide(L)'
;MEHLFPSFIRVIRNLDDATRLFATFQEFESNPSAISAEDRVRFLDFPDFSTQEANISAATPLRLERFRNSFYAEFEADTLKNAEAEISRREDERREADDRADLARILEYGHPWLRQLWQEDEGKKPWGYTIFQSFQWKLEDPKRQELYEQKQSNLFHWAHLAIGSGIQTGSRWYLERLGLPSGIGSDDESFLSTLNQLRKQFNYLRSQPPKKQAPYLFIDMVEGKIDAIPEGIMEGLLRNVFLYLDHSAAASVLDSRGPDSTWIWAVDPDYEPKSQDRSSGYQGFLRVRLQQLLNHFYVARRWHADEWSMEDLWNAAQKDPHNASFVSMKDEEIFAQNLSREVATAIKKPEV
;
A
#
# COMPACT_ATOMS: atom_id res chain seq x y z
N MET A 1 -42.93 1.27 76.60
CA MET A 1 -41.59 1.54 76.03
C MET A 1 -40.51 0.70 76.70
N GLU A 2 -40.54 0.47 78.02
CA GLU A 2 -39.56 -0.37 78.75
C GLU A 2 -39.22 -1.72 78.11
N HIS A 3 -40.23 -2.48 77.65
CA HIS A 3 -40.02 -3.80 77.05
C HIS A 3 -39.45 -3.77 75.62
N LEU A 4 -39.36 -2.59 74.98
CA LEU A 4 -38.87 -2.45 73.61
C LEU A 4 -37.36 -2.22 73.56
N PHE A 5 -36.75 -1.59 74.57
CA PHE A 5 -35.31 -1.33 74.59
C PHE A 5 -34.43 -2.59 74.49
N PRO A 6 -34.77 -3.73 75.11
CA PRO A 6 -34.02 -4.98 74.90
C PRO A 6 -34.01 -5.48 73.45
N SER A 7 -34.98 -5.06 72.63
CA SER A 7 -35.10 -5.46 71.22
C SER A 7 -34.40 -4.51 70.24
N PHE A 8 -33.83 -3.41 70.74
CA PHE A 8 -33.07 -2.48 69.90
C PHE A 8 -31.82 -3.19 69.38
N ILE A 9 -31.52 -3.04 68.09
CA ILE A 9 -30.36 -3.62 67.44
C ILE A 9 -29.07 -3.23 68.17
N ARG A 10 -28.99 -2.00 68.67
CA ARG A 10 -27.84 -1.53 69.46
C ARG A 10 -27.66 -2.32 70.76
N VAL A 11 -28.74 -2.69 71.45
CA VAL A 11 -28.69 -3.53 72.65
C VAL A 11 -28.38 -4.98 72.29
N ILE A 12 -29.03 -5.52 71.26
CA ILE A 12 -28.77 -6.89 70.76
C ILE A 12 -27.29 -7.07 70.37
N ARG A 13 -26.65 -6.02 69.86
CA ARG A 13 -25.23 -6.00 69.48
C ARG A 13 -24.29 -5.62 70.63
N ASN A 14 -24.78 -5.51 71.87
CA ASN A 14 -24.01 -5.08 73.05
C ASN A 14 -23.32 -3.72 72.89
N LEU A 15 -23.88 -2.83 72.07
CA LEU A 15 -23.36 -1.47 71.89
C LEU A 15 -23.90 -0.50 72.95
N ASP A 16 -25.08 -0.80 73.49
CA ASP A 16 -25.72 -0.06 74.56
C ASP A 16 -26.35 -1.02 75.58
N ASP A 17 -26.56 -0.52 76.80
CA ASP A 17 -27.25 -1.24 77.86
C ASP A 17 -28.72 -0.81 77.92
N ALA A 18 -29.65 -1.77 77.93
CA ALA A 18 -31.09 -1.50 77.93
C ALA A 18 -31.53 -0.70 79.16
N THR A 19 -30.94 -0.97 80.32
CA THR A 19 -31.27 -0.30 81.59
C THR A 19 -30.82 1.16 81.55
N ARG A 20 -29.62 1.40 81.02
CA ARG A 20 -29.07 2.75 80.84
C ARG A 20 -29.87 3.56 79.81
N LEU A 21 -30.22 2.96 78.67
CA LEU A 21 -31.07 3.61 77.66
C LEU A 21 -32.44 3.96 78.24
N PHE A 22 -33.01 3.06 79.03
CA PHE A 22 -34.29 3.32 79.67
C PHE A 22 -34.22 4.49 80.67
N ALA A 23 -33.18 4.54 81.50
CA ALA A 23 -32.96 5.66 82.42
C ALA A 23 -32.79 7.00 81.69
N THR A 24 -31.99 7.03 80.62
CA THR A 24 -31.81 8.22 79.78
C THR A 24 -33.12 8.60 79.08
N PHE A 25 -33.96 7.64 78.71
CA PHE A 25 -35.28 7.91 78.13
C PHE A 25 -36.26 8.53 79.15
N GLN A 26 -36.24 8.10 80.42
CA GLN A 26 -37.05 8.75 81.46
C GLN A 26 -36.63 10.21 81.70
N GLU A 27 -35.33 10.49 81.62
CA GLU A 27 -34.78 11.85 81.65
C GLU A 27 -35.25 12.66 80.42
N PHE A 28 -35.35 12.02 79.25
CA PHE A 28 -35.87 12.63 78.02
C PHE A 28 -37.31 13.08 78.17
N GLU A 29 -38.18 12.20 78.68
CA GLU A 29 -39.60 12.49 78.88
C GLU A 29 -39.80 13.64 79.86
N SER A 30 -38.92 13.75 80.86
CA SER A 30 -38.97 14.80 81.88
C SER A 30 -38.43 16.14 81.39
N ASN A 31 -37.38 16.14 80.56
CA ASN A 31 -36.79 17.35 79.98
C ASN A 31 -36.11 17.05 78.62
N PRO A 32 -36.85 17.16 77.50
CA PRO A 32 -36.32 16.84 76.17
C PRO A 32 -35.09 17.67 75.79
N SER A 33 -34.97 18.88 76.32
CA SER A 33 -33.88 19.83 76.05
C SER A 33 -32.57 19.47 76.75
N ALA A 34 -32.62 18.62 77.78
CA ALA A 34 -31.44 18.20 78.54
C ALA A 34 -30.61 17.11 77.84
N ILE A 35 -31.17 16.47 76.80
CA ILE A 35 -30.54 15.34 76.14
C ILE A 35 -29.70 15.77 74.94
N SER A 36 -28.51 15.16 74.84
CA SER A 36 -27.57 15.32 73.73
C SER A 36 -28.17 14.90 72.38
N ALA A 37 -27.64 15.44 71.28
CA ALA A 37 -28.06 15.03 69.94
C ALA A 37 -27.74 13.54 69.70
N GLU A 38 -26.64 13.05 70.27
CA GLU A 38 -26.21 11.65 70.17
C GLU A 38 -27.21 10.69 70.81
N ASP A 39 -27.70 10.99 72.02
CA ASP A 39 -28.66 10.13 72.71
C ASP A 39 -30.03 10.12 72.04
N ARG A 40 -30.43 11.23 71.40
CA ARG A 40 -31.63 11.27 70.56
C ARG A 40 -31.53 10.33 69.36
N VAL A 41 -30.36 10.22 68.74
CA VAL A 41 -30.11 9.27 67.63
C VAL A 41 -30.07 7.84 68.15
N ARG A 42 -29.51 7.59 69.35
CA ARG A 42 -29.53 6.26 70.00
C ARG A 42 -30.95 5.74 70.22
N PHE A 43 -31.89 6.61 70.57
CA PHE A 43 -33.31 6.21 70.74
C PHE A 43 -34.00 5.79 69.44
N LEU A 44 -33.47 6.18 68.27
CA LEU A 44 -34.00 5.78 66.97
C LEU A 44 -33.37 4.47 66.46
N ASP A 45 -32.55 3.79 67.29
CA ASP A 45 -31.87 2.52 66.98
C ASP A 45 -30.96 2.59 65.73
N PHE A 46 -30.52 3.80 65.36
CA PHE A 46 -29.58 3.96 64.26
C PHE A 46 -28.15 3.57 64.69
N PRO A 47 -27.32 3.02 63.79
CA PRO A 47 -25.90 2.80 64.07
C PRO A 47 -25.21 4.12 64.43
N ASP A 48 -24.08 4.07 65.14
CA ASP A 48 -23.33 5.28 65.45
C ASP A 48 -22.85 6.00 64.17
N PHE A 49 -22.51 7.28 64.31
CA PHE A 49 -22.17 8.13 63.17
C PHE A 49 -20.99 7.57 62.36
N SER A 50 -19.97 7.00 63.02
CA SER A 50 -18.82 6.39 62.36
C SER A 50 -19.24 5.18 61.52
N THR A 51 -20.12 4.33 62.05
CA THR A 51 -20.69 3.19 61.31
C THR A 51 -21.60 3.63 60.16
N GLN A 52 -22.40 4.69 60.33
CA GLN A 52 -23.21 5.25 59.24
C GLN A 52 -22.32 5.82 58.12
N GLU A 53 -21.31 6.60 58.49
CA GLU A 53 -20.36 7.19 57.55
C GLU A 53 -19.57 6.12 56.80
N ALA A 54 -19.13 5.06 57.49
CA ALA A 54 -18.50 3.90 56.88
C ALA A 54 -19.44 3.17 55.91
N ASN A 55 -20.71 2.97 56.28
CA ASN A 55 -21.69 2.31 55.41
C ASN A 55 -22.04 3.16 54.18
N ILE A 56 -22.18 4.48 54.33
CA ILE A 56 -22.41 5.41 53.23
C ILE A 56 -21.19 5.43 52.32
N SER A 57 -19.98 5.49 52.88
CA SER A 57 -18.73 5.45 52.13
C SER A 57 -18.53 4.13 51.39
N ALA A 58 -18.99 3.01 51.94
CA ALA A 58 -18.90 1.69 51.29
C ALA A 58 -19.96 1.49 50.19
N ALA A 59 -21.17 2.03 50.36
CA ALA A 59 -22.27 1.86 49.41
C ALA A 59 -22.19 2.81 48.20
N THR A 60 -21.57 3.98 48.36
CA THR A 60 -21.51 5.02 47.33
C THR A 60 -20.69 4.61 46.09
N PRO A 61 -19.49 4.01 46.20
CA PRO A 61 -18.69 3.60 45.04
C PRO A 61 -19.41 2.55 44.19
N LEU A 62 -19.99 1.52 44.82
CA LEU A 62 -20.72 0.45 44.11
C LEU A 62 -21.96 0.95 43.37
N ARG A 63 -22.67 1.92 43.95
CA ARG A 63 -23.86 2.52 43.33
C ARG A 63 -23.49 3.44 42.17
N LEU A 64 -22.42 4.23 42.33
CA LEU A 64 -21.86 5.06 41.26
C LEU A 64 -21.29 4.22 40.12
N GLU A 65 -20.61 3.12 40.42
CA GLU A 65 -20.07 2.20 39.43
C GLU A 65 -21.18 1.50 38.64
N ARG A 66 -22.26 1.03 39.30
CA ARG A 66 -23.43 0.48 38.60
C ARG A 66 -24.11 1.51 37.71
N PHE A 67 -24.29 2.73 38.21
CA PHE A 67 -24.87 3.82 37.42
C PHE A 67 -23.98 4.17 36.23
N ARG A 68 -22.65 4.23 36.41
CA ARG A 68 -21.70 4.44 35.32
C ARG A 68 -21.81 3.30 34.30
N ASN A 69 -21.78 2.05 34.72
CA ASN A 69 -21.82 0.93 33.80
C ASN A 69 -23.14 0.84 33.00
N SER A 70 -24.26 1.34 33.53
CA SER A 70 -25.55 1.36 32.81
C SER A 70 -25.65 2.43 31.71
N PHE A 71 -24.83 3.48 31.72
CA PHE A 71 -24.85 4.51 30.65
C PHE A 71 -23.75 4.33 29.62
N TYR A 72 -22.62 3.72 29.98
CA TYR A 72 -21.44 3.74 29.11
C TYR A 72 -21.39 2.56 28.12
N ALA A 73 -21.73 1.33 28.51
CA ALA A 73 -21.39 0.17 27.68
C ALA A 73 -22.07 0.10 26.30
N GLU A 74 -23.36 0.47 26.19
CA GLU A 74 -24.11 0.33 24.94
C GLU A 74 -23.88 1.51 23.98
N PHE A 75 -23.82 2.74 24.51
CA PHE A 75 -23.59 3.94 23.69
C PHE A 75 -22.11 4.14 23.34
N GLU A 76 -21.17 3.64 24.15
CA GLU A 76 -19.73 3.74 23.86
C GLU A 76 -19.38 2.98 22.58
N ALA A 77 -19.91 1.76 22.39
CA ALA A 77 -19.67 0.98 21.18
C ALA A 77 -20.16 1.69 19.91
N ASP A 78 -21.37 2.26 19.93
CA ASP A 78 -21.90 3.03 18.81
C ASP A 78 -21.13 4.33 18.56
N THR A 79 -20.68 5.02 19.62
CA THR A 79 -19.86 6.23 19.48
C THR A 79 -18.49 5.92 18.87
N LEU A 80 -17.86 4.80 19.26
CA LEU A 80 -16.59 4.35 18.68
C LEU A 80 -16.77 3.97 17.21
N LYS A 81 -17.82 3.20 16.88
CA LYS A 81 -18.14 2.86 15.49
C LYS A 81 -18.40 4.08 14.62
N ASN A 82 -19.13 5.07 15.15
CA ASN A 82 -19.37 6.34 14.44
C ASN A 82 -18.08 7.15 14.27
N ALA A 83 -17.22 7.18 15.29
CA ALA A 83 -15.92 7.84 15.21
C ALA A 83 -15.01 7.18 14.17
N GLU A 84 -14.95 5.84 14.13
CA GLU A 84 -14.20 5.08 13.12
C GLU A 84 -14.74 5.37 11.70
N ALA A 85 -16.06 5.30 11.51
CA ALA A 85 -16.67 5.59 10.22
C ALA A 85 -16.39 7.04 9.74
N GLU A 86 -16.43 8.01 10.65
CA GLU A 86 -16.10 9.41 10.35
C GLU A 86 -14.62 9.62 10.04
N ILE A 87 -13.71 8.91 10.73
CA ILE A 87 -12.27 8.93 10.41
C ILE A 87 -12.05 8.38 9.00
N SER A 88 -12.62 7.22 8.68
CA SER A 88 -12.51 6.62 7.33
C SER A 88 -13.06 7.56 6.26
N ARG A 89 -14.24 8.16 6.47
CA ARG A 89 -14.82 9.14 5.54
C ARG A 89 -13.87 10.32 5.26
N ARG A 90 -13.25 10.89 6.30
CA ARG A 90 -12.30 12.01 6.14
C ARG A 90 -10.99 11.61 5.47
N GLU A 91 -10.55 10.38 5.67
CA GLU A 91 -9.38 9.84 4.98
C GLU A 91 -9.67 9.64 3.49
N ASP A 92 -10.85 9.11 3.15
CA ASP A 92 -11.27 8.95 1.76
C ASP A 92 -11.46 10.30 1.06
N GLU A 93 -12.08 11.29 1.72
CA GLU A 93 -12.22 12.64 1.16
C GLU A 93 -10.87 13.33 0.91
N ARG A 94 -9.91 13.16 1.83
CA ARG A 94 -8.54 13.68 1.65
C ARG A 94 -7.85 12.96 0.50
N ARG A 95 -7.93 11.63 0.44
CA ARG A 95 -7.35 10.83 -0.63
C ARG A 95 -7.92 11.23 -1.99
N GLU A 96 -9.23 11.38 -2.10
CA GLU A 96 -9.85 11.86 -3.35
C GLU A 96 -9.43 13.28 -3.74
N ALA A 97 -9.27 14.18 -2.76
CA ALA A 97 -8.79 15.54 -3.03
C ALA A 97 -7.34 15.54 -3.52
N ASP A 98 -6.48 14.74 -2.88
CA ASP A 98 -5.08 14.56 -3.28
C ASP A 98 -4.99 13.91 -4.68
N ASP A 99 -5.84 12.92 -4.96
CA ASP A 99 -5.92 12.25 -6.26
C ASP A 99 -6.35 13.21 -7.39
N ARG A 100 -7.34 14.08 -7.12
CA ARG A 100 -7.78 15.12 -8.06
C ARG A 100 -6.66 16.15 -8.30
N ALA A 101 -5.96 16.57 -7.25
CA ALA A 101 -4.85 17.52 -7.37
C ALA A 101 -3.66 16.93 -8.13
N ASP A 102 -3.31 15.67 -7.86
CA ASP A 102 -2.25 14.95 -8.58
C ASP A 102 -2.60 14.80 -10.06
N LEU A 103 -3.84 14.42 -10.39
CA LEU A 103 -4.29 14.34 -11.77
C LEU A 103 -4.20 15.69 -12.48
N ALA A 104 -4.66 16.77 -11.86
CA ALA A 104 -4.54 18.11 -12.43
C ALA A 104 -3.07 18.47 -12.73
N ARG A 105 -2.15 18.15 -11.81
CA ARG A 105 -0.71 18.35 -11.98
C ARG A 105 -0.14 17.53 -13.14
N ILE A 106 -0.53 16.27 -13.28
CA ILE A 106 -0.09 15.41 -14.40
C ILE A 106 -0.57 15.99 -15.74
N LEU A 107 -1.82 16.48 -15.79
CA LEU A 107 -2.39 17.06 -17.00
C LEU A 107 -1.74 18.41 -17.38
N GLU A 108 -1.20 19.14 -16.41
CA GLU A 108 -0.53 20.42 -16.64
C GLU A 108 0.96 20.27 -16.96
N TYR A 109 1.69 19.49 -16.14
CA TYR A 109 3.16 19.44 -16.15
C TYR A 109 3.75 18.08 -16.58
N GLY A 110 2.94 17.03 -16.65
CA GLY A 110 3.40 15.69 -17.03
C GLY A 110 3.78 15.61 -18.51
N HIS A 111 4.56 14.57 -18.86
CA HIS A 111 4.91 14.31 -20.24
C HIS A 111 3.64 14.14 -21.11
N PRO A 112 3.57 14.71 -22.34
CA PRO A 112 2.31 14.76 -23.10
C PRO A 112 1.59 13.42 -23.29
N TRP A 113 2.33 12.33 -23.51
CA TRP A 113 1.74 11.00 -23.69
C TRP A 113 1.03 10.47 -22.43
N LEU A 114 1.37 10.94 -21.23
CA LEU A 114 0.66 10.53 -20.00
C LEU A 114 -0.79 11.02 -20.01
N ARG A 115 -1.05 12.18 -20.61
CA ARG A 115 -2.41 12.69 -20.79
C ARG A 115 -3.19 11.82 -21.77
N GLN A 116 -2.55 11.45 -22.88
CA GLN A 116 -3.14 10.57 -23.86
C GLN A 116 -3.45 9.19 -23.25
N LEU A 117 -2.51 8.62 -22.50
CA LEU A 117 -2.72 7.37 -21.76
C LEU A 117 -3.91 7.48 -20.80
N TRP A 118 -3.97 8.56 -20.02
CA TRP A 118 -5.06 8.77 -19.07
C TRP A 118 -6.42 8.92 -19.76
N GLN A 119 -6.48 9.58 -20.91
CA GLN A 119 -7.70 9.76 -21.70
C GLN A 119 -8.17 8.45 -22.35
N GLU A 120 -7.25 7.64 -22.88
CA GLU A 120 -7.57 6.37 -23.54
C GLU A 120 -7.99 5.28 -22.54
N ASP A 121 -7.29 5.19 -21.41
CA ASP A 121 -7.51 4.12 -20.43
C ASP A 121 -8.37 4.56 -19.24
N GLU A 122 -8.78 5.84 -19.18
CA GLU A 122 -9.56 6.48 -18.10
C GLU A 122 -8.99 6.28 -16.69
N GLY A 123 -7.68 5.99 -16.58
CA GLY A 123 -7.12 5.49 -15.33
C GLY A 123 -7.92 4.27 -14.86
N LYS A 124 -8.10 3.26 -15.71
CA LYS A 124 -8.69 1.96 -15.32
C LYS A 124 -7.77 0.81 -15.59
N LYS A 125 -6.94 0.90 -16.63
CA LYS A 125 -5.99 -0.14 -17.02
C LYS A 125 -4.62 0.11 -16.40
N PRO A 126 -3.89 -0.96 -16.04
CA PRO A 126 -2.46 -0.84 -15.79
C PRO A 126 -1.73 -0.55 -17.10
N TRP A 127 -0.52 -0.03 -16.97
CA TRP A 127 0.38 0.17 -18.10
C TRP A 127 1.78 -0.35 -17.75
N GLY A 128 2.52 -0.78 -18.75
CA GLY A 128 3.87 -1.30 -18.56
C GLY A 128 4.13 -2.54 -19.39
N TYR A 129 4.83 -3.50 -18.81
CA TYR A 129 5.44 -4.60 -19.55
C TYR A 129 5.28 -5.94 -18.83
N THR A 130 5.35 -7.01 -19.59
CA THR A 130 5.68 -8.33 -19.04
C THR A 130 7.19 -8.50 -18.94
N ILE A 131 7.68 -9.19 -17.92
CA ILE A 131 9.10 -9.43 -17.69
C ILE A 131 9.38 -10.89 -17.34
N PHE A 132 10.39 -11.46 -17.98
CA PHE A 132 11.04 -12.69 -17.54
C PHE A 132 12.30 -12.34 -16.76
N GLN A 133 12.49 -12.96 -15.60
CA GLN A 133 13.64 -12.72 -14.74
C GLN A 133 14.43 -14.02 -14.57
N SER A 134 15.71 -14.00 -14.93
CA SER A 134 16.61 -15.12 -14.64
C SER A 134 16.77 -15.29 -13.13
N PHE A 135 16.72 -16.54 -12.66
CA PHE A 135 16.93 -16.89 -11.25
C PHE A 135 18.41 -17.03 -10.86
N GLN A 136 19.33 -17.15 -11.84
CA GLN A 136 20.74 -17.45 -11.59
C GLN A 136 21.38 -16.45 -10.62
N TRP A 137 21.18 -15.16 -10.83
CA TRP A 137 21.76 -14.13 -9.98
C TRP A 137 21.15 -14.08 -8.56
N LYS A 138 19.91 -14.57 -8.36
CA LYS A 138 19.30 -14.69 -7.03
C LYS A 138 19.93 -15.81 -6.20
N LEU A 139 20.35 -16.88 -6.89
CA LEU A 139 20.94 -18.06 -6.26
C LEU A 139 22.41 -17.82 -5.89
N GLU A 140 23.11 -16.96 -6.62
CA GLU A 140 24.53 -16.67 -6.40
C GLU A 140 24.80 -15.83 -5.15
N ASP A 141 23.98 -14.83 -4.83
CA ASP A 141 24.18 -13.96 -3.66
C ASP A 141 22.86 -13.34 -3.12
N PRO A 142 22.27 -13.91 -2.04
CA PRO A 142 21.05 -13.39 -1.43
C PRO A 142 21.17 -11.96 -0.87
N LYS A 143 22.36 -11.52 -0.43
CA LYS A 143 22.53 -10.13 0.06
C LYS A 143 22.50 -9.14 -1.08
N ARG A 144 23.01 -9.56 -2.24
CA ARG A 144 22.97 -8.78 -3.48
C ARG A 144 21.54 -8.62 -4.01
N GLN A 145 20.65 -9.58 -3.74
CA GLN A 145 19.22 -9.49 -4.06
C GLN A 145 18.52 -8.33 -3.35
N GLU A 146 18.68 -8.21 -2.03
CA GLU A 146 18.03 -7.14 -1.25
C GLU A 146 18.51 -5.76 -1.71
N LEU A 147 19.82 -5.61 -1.91
CA LEU A 147 20.40 -4.38 -2.43
C LEU A 147 19.90 -4.06 -3.84
N TYR A 148 19.76 -5.07 -4.70
CA TYR A 148 19.18 -4.90 -6.03
C TYR A 148 17.75 -4.40 -5.95
N GLU A 149 16.88 -5.02 -5.13
CA GLU A 149 15.47 -4.64 -5.02
C GLU A 149 15.33 -3.20 -4.52
N GLN A 150 16.12 -2.82 -3.52
CA GLN A 150 16.17 -1.45 -3.02
C GLN A 150 16.61 -0.46 -4.12
N LYS A 151 17.71 -0.76 -4.83
CA LYS A 151 18.19 0.09 -5.92
C LYS A 151 17.20 0.17 -7.07
N GLN A 152 16.64 -0.96 -7.49
CA GLN A 152 15.64 -1.03 -8.55
C GLN A 152 14.44 -0.15 -8.22
N SER A 153 13.89 -0.29 -7.00
CA SER A 153 12.76 0.52 -6.53
C SER A 153 13.07 2.02 -6.58
N ASN A 154 14.24 2.43 -6.08
CA ASN A 154 14.70 3.81 -6.13
C ASN A 154 14.84 4.33 -7.57
N LEU A 155 15.43 3.55 -8.47
CA LEU A 155 15.61 3.95 -9.86
C LEU A 155 14.29 4.11 -10.61
N PHE A 156 13.31 3.22 -10.38
CA PHE A 156 11.97 3.37 -10.93
C PHE A 156 11.28 4.61 -10.36
N HIS A 157 11.40 4.86 -9.06
CA HIS A 157 10.88 6.09 -8.45
C HIS A 157 11.42 7.34 -9.16
N TRP A 158 12.73 7.42 -9.38
CA TRP A 158 13.34 8.52 -10.12
C TRP A 158 12.89 8.60 -11.58
N ALA A 159 12.75 7.46 -12.27
CA ALA A 159 12.25 7.43 -13.65
C ALA A 159 10.80 7.92 -13.75
N HIS A 160 9.93 7.58 -12.79
CA HIS A 160 8.56 8.07 -12.69
C HIS A 160 8.50 9.58 -12.44
N LEU A 161 9.35 10.08 -11.54
CA LEU A 161 9.47 11.52 -11.30
C LEU A 161 9.91 12.26 -12.58
N ALA A 162 10.86 11.69 -13.34
CA ALA A 162 11.38 12.29 -14.57
C ALA A 162 10.32 12.48 -15.65
N ILE A 163 9.36 11.56 -15.78
CA ILE A 163 8.25 11.69 -16.73
C ILE A 163 7.05 12.46 -16.14
N GLY A 164 7.08 12.79 -14.85
CA GLY A 164 5.97 13.46 -14.17
C GLY A 164 4.71 12.59 -14.10
N SER A 165 4.83 11.28 -13.87
CA SER A 165 3.67 10.38 -13.84
C SER A 165 2.74 10.58 -12.65
N GLY A 166 3.14 11.35 -11.64
CA GLY A 166 2.41 11.50 -10.39
C GLY A 166 2.13 10.17 -9.68
N ILE A 167 1.26 10.21 -8.67
CA ILE A 167 0.87 9.05 -7.86
C ILE A 167 -0.18 8.23 -8.60
N GLN A 168 -1.18 8.86 -9.20
CA GLN A 168 -2.31 8.17 -9.83
C GLN A 168 -1.89 7.39 -11.08
N THR A 169 -1.16 8.00 -12.01
CA THR A 169 -0.65 7.27 -13.19
C THR A 169 0.52 6.38 -12.82
N GLY A 170 1.40 6.83 -11.92
CA GLY A 170 2.54 6.04 -11.43
C GLY A 170 2.13 4.73 -10.74
N SER A 171 1.10 4.74 -9.90
CA SER A 171 0.61 3.55 -9.19
C SER A 171 0.01 2.47 -10.11
N ARG A 172 -0.33 2.84 -11.35
CA ARG A 172 -0.84 1.92 -12.39
C ARG A 172 0.26 1.33 -13.25
N TRP A 173 1.49 1.80 -13.08
CA TRP A 173 2.62 1.17 -13.73
C TRP A 173 2.85 -0.22 -13.16
N TYR A 174 3.05 -1.18 -14.04
CA TYR A 174 3.11 -2.58 -13.66
C TYR A 174 4.13 -3.36 -14.49
N LEU A 175 4.88 -4.22 -13.80
CA LEU A 175 5.71 -5.26 -14.40
C LEU A 175 5.16 -6.63 -14.05
N GLU A 176 4.45 -7.24 -15.00
CA GLU A 176 3.94 -8.60 -14.83
C GLU A 176 5.10 -9.58 -14.95
N ARG A 177 5.48 -10.20 -13.83
CA ARG A 177 6.52 -11.23 -13.81
C ARG A 177 5.94 -12.53 -14.35
N LEU A 178 6.52 -13.03 -15.44
CA LEU A 178 6.16 -14.31 -16.03
C LEU A 178 7.12 -15.39 -15.53
N GLY A 179 6.60 -16.59 -15.28
CA GLY A 179 7.43 -17.75 -14.90
C GLY A 179 8.32 -18.18 -16.07
N LEU A 180 9.55 -18.62 -15.80
CA LEU A 180 10.42 -19.15 -16.84
C LEU A 180 9.93 -20.53 -17.33
N PRO A 181 10.13 -20.89 -18.62
CA PRO A 181 9.92 -22.25 -19.10
C PRO A 181 10.80 -23.24 -18.35
N SER A 182 10.31 -24.47 -18.19
CA SER A 182 11.12 -25.56 -17.66
C SER A 182 12.31 -25.84 -18.57
N GLY A 183 13.52 -25.89 -18.01
CA GLY A 183 14.76 -26.15 -18.75
C GLY A 183 15.66 -24.94 -18.94
N ILE A 184 15.15 -23.71 -18.77
CA ILE A 184 15.98 -22.50 -18.84
C ILE A 184 16.88 -22.41 -17.61
N GLY A 185 18.20 -22.33 -17.84
CA GLY A 185 19.20 -22.12 -16.80
C GLY A 185 20.21 -23.25 -16.60
N SER A 186 20.26 -24.22 -17.52
CA SER A 186 21.43 -25.10 -17.64
C SER A 186 22.64 -24.30 -18.13
N ASP A 187 23.81 -24.53 -17.53
CA ASP A 187 25.05 -23.77 -17.77
C ASP A 187 25.52 -23.74 -19.25
N ASP A 188 24.96 -24.61 -20.10
CA ASP A 188 25.31 -24.74 -21.52
C ASP A 188 24.35 -24.01 -22.48
N GLU A 189 23.28 -23.36 -22.00
CA GLU A 189 22.32 -22.68 -22.88
C GLU A 189 22.81 -21.29 -23.30
N SER A 190 23.00 -21.10 -24.61
CA SER A 190 23.29 -19.77 -25.17
C SER A 190 22.14 -18.77 -24.94
N PHE A 191 22.47 -17.49 -24.76
CA PHE A 191 21.51 -16.39 -24.60
C PHE A 191 20.41 -16.38 -25.69
N LEU A 192 20.77 -16.69 -26.95
CA LEU A 192 19.82 -16.75 -28.06
C LEU A 192 18.85 -17.94 -27.93
N SER A 193 19.32 -19.08 -27.41
CA SER A 193 18.46 -20.24 -27.11
C SER A 193 17.42 -19.86 -26.05
N THR A 194 17.87 -19.24 -24.97
CA THR A 194 17.01 -18.72 -23.90
C THR A 194 15.95 -17.79 -24.47
N LEU A 195 16.33 -16.77 -25.25
CA LEU A 195 15.38 -15.84 -25.85
C LEU A 195 14.34 -16.54 -26.75
N ASN A 196 14.75 -17.54 -27.53
CA ASN A 196 13.81 -18.28 -28.37
C ASN A 196 12.78 -19.07 -27.56
N GLN A 197 13.18 -19.62 -26.41
CA GLN A 197 12.24 -20.28 -25.50
C GLN A 197 11.28 -19.27 -24.85
N LEU A 198 11.79 -18.11 -24.43
CA LEU A 198 10.96 -17.02 -23.89
C LEU A 198 9.97 -16.49 -24.91
N ARG A 199 10.36 -16.31 -26.18
CA ARG A 199 9.45 -15.90 -27.27
C ARG A 199 8.31 -16.89 -27.44
N LYS A 200 8.61 -18.20 -27.46
CA LYS A 200 7.57 -19.24 -27.55
C LYS A 200 6.58 -19.16 -26.40
N GLN A 201 7.07 -19.03 -25.17
CA GLN A 201 6.21 -18.93 -24.00
C GLN A 201 5.39 -17.64 -23.99
N PHE A 202 6.01 -16.51 -24.32
CA PHE A 202 5.32 -15.24 -24.41
C PHE A 202 4.21 -15.29 -25.48
N ASN A 203 4.50 -15.84 -26.65
CA ASN A 203 3.51 -16.00 -27.72
C ASN A 203 2.37 -16.94 -27.33
N TYR A 204 2.66 -18.00 -26.57
CA TYR A 204 1.62 -18.83 -25.97
C TYR A 204 0.73 -18.03 -25.01
N LEU A 205 1.30 -17.24 -24.10
CA LEU A 205 0.52 -16.43 -23.15
C LEU A 205 -0.23 -15.28 -23.83
N ARG A 206 0.31 -14.74 -24.92
CA ARG A 206 -0.29 -13.68 -25.73
C ARG A 206 -1.51 -14.17 -26.51
N SER A 207 -1.54 -15.44 -26.90
CA SER A 207 -2.69 -16.05 -27.59
C SER A 207 -3.84 -16.42 -26.64
N GLN A 208 -3.58 -16.47 -25.33
CA GLN A 208 -4.62 -16.66 -24.32
C GLN A 208 -5.45 -15.37 -24.08
N PRO A 209 -6.70 -15.49 -23.60
CA PRO A 209 -7.49 -14.34 -23.20
C PRO A 209 -6.77 -13.47 -22.15
N PRO A 210 -6.87 -12.13 -22.24
CA PRO A 210 -6.26 -11.23 -21.24
C PRO A 210 -6.76 -11.48 -19.83
N LYS A 211 -5.86 -11.36 -18.85
CA LYS A 211 -6.24 -11.23 -17.43
C LYS A 211 -6.75 -9.82 -17.16
N LYS A 212 -7.90 -9.69 -16.50
CA LYS A 212 -8.32 -8.43 -15.88
C LYS A 212 -7.68 -8.28 -14.50
N GLN A 213 -7.52 -7.06 -13.97
CA GLN A 213 -7.07 -6.88 -12.58
C GLN A 213 -8.17 -7.30 -11.57
N ALA A 214 -7.78 -7.85 -10.42
CA ALA A 214 -8.66 -7.97 -9.26
C ALA A 214 -8.94 -6.56 -8.69
N PRO A 215 -10.18 -6.20 -8.30
CA PRO A 215 -11.27 -7.06 -7.81
C PRO A 215 -12.24 -7.61 -8.87
N TYR A 216 -12.15 -7.18 -10.14
CA TYR A 216 -13.10 -7.58 -11.19
C TYR A 216 -13.11 -9.08 -11.47
N LEU A 217 -11.95 -9.75 -11.35
CA LEU A 217 -11.86 -11.21 -11.48
C LEU A 217 -12.69 -11.95 -10.43
N PHE A 218 -12.69 -11.48 -9.17
CA PHE A 218 -13.47 -12.11 -8.11
C PHE A 218 -14.96 -11.88 -8.29
N ILE A 219 -15.37 -10.70 -8.74
CA ILE A 219 -16.77 -10.39 -9.05
C ILE A 219 -17.24 -11.26 -10.24
N ASP A 220 -16.47 -11.33 -11.33
CA ASP A 220 -16.81 -12.14 -12.51
C ASP A 220 -16.86 -13.65 -12.17
N MET A 221 -16.01 -14.15 -11.26
CA MET A 221 -16.09 -15.53 -10.75
C MET A 221 -17.32 -15.76 -9.87
N VAL A 222 -17.62 -14.85 -8.94
CA VAL A 222 -18.78 -14.95 -8.04
C VAL A 222 -20.09 -14.85 -8.81
N GLU A 223 -20.13 -14.06 -9.88
CA GLU A 223 -21.27 -13.92 -10.79
C GLU A 223 -21.36 -15.04 -11.83
N GLY A 224 -20.43 -15.99 -11.84
CA GLY A 224 -20.42 -17.13 -12.77
C GLY A 224 -20.16 -16.74 -14.24
N LYS A 225 -19.53 -15.58 -14.48
CA LYS A 225 -19.17 -15.11 -15.82
C LYS A 225 -17.91 -15.78 -16.37
N ILE A 226 -17.05 -16.28 -15.49
CA ILE A 226 -15.81 -17.00 -15.84
C ILE A 226 -15.65 -18.23 -14.94
N ASP A 227 -15.24 -19.35 -15.54
CA ASP A 227 -15.04 -20.62 -14.83
C ASP A 227 -13.63 -20.76 -14.22
N ALA A 228 -12.67 -19.99 -14.72
CA ALA A 228 -11.29 -19.99 -14.26
C ALA A 228 -10.62 -18.62 -14.50
N ILE A 229 -9.57 -18.33 -13.73
CA ILE A 229 -8.74 -17.14 -13.93
C ILE A 229 -7.99 -17.30 -15.25
N PRO A 230 -8.09 -16.34 -16.20
CA PRO A 230 -7.36 -16.41 -17.46
C PRO A 230 -5.85 -16.54 -17.23
N GLU A 231 -5.16 -17.32 -18.06
CA GLU A 231 -3.69 -17.49 -17.96
C GLU A 231 -2.90 -16.45 -18.77
N GLY A 232 -3.56 -15.67 -19.63
CA GLY A 232 -2.91 -14.75 -20.56
C GLY A 232 -2.26 -13.51 -19.92
N ILE A 233 -1.71 -12.66 -20.78
CA ILE A 233 -1.07 -11.40 -20.36
C ILE A 233 -2.12 -10.42 -19.85
N MET A 234 -1.82 -9.71 -18.75
CA MET A 234 -2.68 -8.70 -18.16
C MET A 234 -3.11 -7.63 -19.18
N GLU A 235 -4.39 -7.30 -19.19
CA GLU A 235 -4.94 -6.25 -20.05
C GLU A 235 -4.28 -4.90 -19.71
N GLY A 236 -3.92 -4.12 -20.74
CA GLY A 236 -3.26 -2.83 -20.60
C GLY A 236 -1.73 -2.88 -20.71
N LEU A 237 -1.12 -4.04 -20.48
CA LEU A 237 0.31 -4.22 -20.71
C LEU A 237 0.64 -4.38 -22.20
N LEU A 238 1.84 -3.96 -22.59
CA LEU A 238 2.32 -4.11 -23.95
C LEU A 238 2.45 -5.59 -24.35
N ARG A 239 1.97 -5.92 -25.55
CA ARG A 239 1.93 -7.29 -26.10
C ARG A 239 2.83 -7.50 -27.33
N ASN A 240 3.45 -6.42 -27.81
CA ASN A 240 4.37 -6.39 -28.94
C ASN A 240 5.85 -6.39 -28.49
N VAL A 241 6.10 -6.43 -27.19
CA VAL A 241 7.44 -6.50 -26.59
C VAL A 241 7.35 -7.13 -25.21
N PHE A 242 8.37 -7.87 -24.82
CA PHE A 242 8.56 -8.27 -23.43
C PHE A 242 9.98 -7.96 -22.97
N LEU A 243 10.16 -7.87 -21.66
CA LEU A 243 11.45 -7.59 -21.04
C LEU A 243 12.12 -8.86 -20.56
N TYR A 244 13.45 -8.91 -20.66
CA TYR A 244 14.26 -9.98 -20.07
C TYR A 244 15.34 -9.39 -19.17
N LEU A 245 15.32 -9.82 -17.91
CA LEU A 245 16.30 -9.44 -16.89
C LEU A 245 17.23 -10.63 -16.63
N ASP A 246 18.38 -10.59 -17.28
CA ASP A 246 19.49 -11.52 -17.08
C ASP A 246 20.48 -10.99 -16.02
N HIS A 247 21.55 -11.75 -15.78
CA HIS A 247 22.61 -11.35 -14.85
C HIS A 247 23.25 -10.01 -15.23
N SER A 248 23.48 -9.76 -16.52
CA SER A 248 24.16 -8.54 -16.99
C SER A 248 23.29 -7.28 -16.84
N ALA A 249 22.01 -7.37 -17.18
CA ALA A 249 21.04 -6.30 -16.93
C ALA A 249 20.87 -6.05 -15.41
N ALA A 250 20.84 -7.11 -14.60
CA ALA A 250 20.77 -6.98 -13.14
C ALA A 250 22.01 -6.30 -12.54
N ALA A 251 23.21 -6.65 -13.02
CA ALA A 251 24.45 -5.98 -12.61
C ALA A 251 24.43 -4.48 -12.95
N SER A 252 23.84 -4.09 -14.09
CA SER A 252 23.71 -2.68 -14.48
C SER A 252 22.92 -1.84 -13.48
N VAL A 253 21.96 -2.43 -12.74
CA VAL A 253 21.23 -1.75 -11.65
C VAL A 253 22.15 -1.50 -10.47
N LEU A 254 22.96 -2.50 -10.11
CA LEU A 254 23.84 -2.44 -8.94
C LEU A 254 25.00 -1.48 -9.14
N ASP A 255 25.54 -1.41 -10.35
CA ASP A 255 26.68 -0.53 -10.67
C ASP A 255 26.24 0.89 -11.07
N SER A 256 24.92 1.11 -11.18
CA SER A 256 24.36 2.39 -11.61
C SER A 256 24.62 3.55 -10.64
N ARG A 257 24.77 4.74 -11.23
CA ARG A 257 24.71 6.03 -10.52
C ARG A 257 23.35 6.73 -10.68
N GLY A 258 22.48 6.22 -11.55
CA GLY A 258 21.15 6.75 -11.83
C GLY A 258 20.43 5.99 -12.96
N PRO A 259 19.15 6.32 -13.23
CA PRO A 259 18.30 5.57 -14.16
C PRO A 259 18.87 5.45 -15.57
N ASP A 260 19.58 6.47 -16.05
CA ASP A 260 20.19 6.47 -17.39
C ASP A 260 21.36 5.52 -17.56
N SER A 261 22.00 5.09 -16.46
CA SER A 261 23.12 4.12 -16.53
C SER A 261 22.66 2.66 -16.47
N THR A 262 21.38 2.43 -16.20
CA THR A 262 20.76 1.12 -16.09
C THR A 262 20.02 0.79 -17.38
N TRP A 263 20.05 -0.49 -17.77
CA TRP A 263 19.37 -0.95 -18.96
C TRP A 263 18.74 -2.34 -18.75
N ILE A 264 17.79 -2.68 -19.61
CA ILE A 264 17.15 -4.00 -19.67
C ILE A 264 17.06 -4.47 -21.12
N TRP A 265 16.99 -5.79 -21.34
CA TRP A 265 16.72 -6.33 -22.67
C TRP A 265 15.24 -6.18 -23.01
N ALA A 266 14.95 -5.50 -24.11
CA ALA A 266 13.65 -5.51 -24.75
C ALA A 266 13.68 -6.48 -25.93
N VAL A 267 12.80 -7.47 -25.91
CA VAL A 267 12.80 -8.59 -26.84
C VAL A 267 11.60 -8.48 -27.77
N ASP A 268 11.86 -8.61 -29.07
CA ASP A 268 10.84 -8.71 -30.09
C ASP A 268 10.26 -10.14 -30.07
N PRO A 269 8.96 -10.30 -29.73
CA PRO A 269 8.31 -11.60 -29.66
C PRO A 269 8.06 -12.23 -31.04
N ASP A 270 8.02 -11.41 -32.09
CA ASP A 270 7.67 -11.80 -33.46
C ASP A 270 8.90 -11.95 -34.35
N TYR A 271 10.10 -11.75 -33.79
CA TYR A 271 11.34 -11.93 -34.51
C TYR A 271 11.56 -13.40 -34.92
N GLU A 272 11.63 -13.60 -36.24
CA GLU A 272 12.06 -14.84 -36.86
C GLU A 272 13.49 -14.68 -37.39
N PRO A 273 14.44 -15.56 -37.02
CA PRO A 273 15.80 -15.51 -37.56
C PRO A 273 15.74 -15.72 -39.08
N LYS A 274 15.96 -14.65 -39.86
CA LYS A 274 16.03 -14.75 -41.32
C LYS A 274 17.15 -15.72 -41.68
N SER A 275 16.82 -16.77 -42.42
CA SER A 275 17.73 -17.88 -42.70
C SER A 275 18.91 -17.51 -43.63
N GLN A 276 18.89 -16.34 -44.30
CA GLN A 276 19.89 -16.03 -45.33
C GLN A 276 20.37 -14.57 -45.44
N ASP A 277 19.63 -13.55 -45.00
CA ASP A 277 20.07 -12.15 -45.10
C ASP A 277 20.60 -11.62 -43.76
N ARG A 278 21.91 -11.69 -43.58
CA ARG A 278 22.65 -11.12 -42.44
C ARG A 278 22.85 -9.59 -42.54
N SER A 279 22.10 -8.90 -43.38
CA SER A 279 22.43 -7.53 -43.78
C SER A 279 22.22 -6.49 -42.68
N SER A 280 21.25 -6.68 -41.77
CA SER A 280 20.98 -5.67 -40.73
C SER A 280 21.71 -5.89 -39.42
N GLY A 281 22.09 -7.13 -39.08
CA GLY A 281 22.71 -7.45 -37.79
C GLY A 281 21.76 -7.44 -36.59
N TYR A 282 20.48 -7.07 -36.78
CA TYR A 282 19.46 -7.14 -35.74
C TYR A 282 19.13 -8.59 -35.37
N GLN A 283 19.06 -8.88 -34.07
CA GLN A 283 18.88 -10.26 -33.55
C GLN A 283 17.55 -10.45 -32.80
N GLY A 284 16.59 -9.54 -32.99
CA GLY A 284 15.29 -9.62 -32.33
C GLY A 284 15.26 -9.12 -30.90
N PHE A 285 16.25 -8.32 -30.50
CA PHE A 285 16.30 -7.69 -29.18
C PHE A 285 17.20 -6.44 -29.21
N LEU A 286 16.99 -5.54 -28.25
CA LEU A 286 17.85 -4.39 -28.02
C LEU A 286 17.94 -4.07 -26.53
N ARG A 287 18.93 -3.25 -26.15
CA ARG A 287 19.01 -2.68 -24.80
C ARG A 287 18.19 -1.41 -24.74
N VAL A 288 17.44 -1.23 -23.67
CA VAL A 288 16.67 0.00 -23.42
C VAL A 288 17.08 0.55 -22.06
N ARG A 289 17.43 1.84 -22.00
CA ARG A 289 17.75 2.51 -20.73
C ARG A 289 16.50 2.64 -19.88
N LEU A 290 16.65 2.55 -18.56
CA LEU A 290 15.49 2.49 -17.66
C LEU A 290 14.59 3.74 -17.76
N GLN A 291 15.17 4.93 -17.82
CA GLN A 291 14.36 6.16 -17.99
C GLN A 291 13.59 6.16 -19.31
N GLN A 292 14.21 5.63 -20.36
CA GLN A 292 13.66 5.59 -21.72
C GLN A 292 12.64 4.48 -21.90
N LEU A 293 12.76 3.41 -21.10
CA LEU A 293 11.78 2.35 -20.98
C LEU A 293 10.42 2.89 -20.53
N LEU A 294 10.38 3.85 -19.61
CA LEU A 294 9.13 4.47 -19.16
C LEU A 294 8.67 5.61 -20.07
N ASN A 295 9.55 6.15 -20.92
CA ASN A 295 9.26 7.29 -21.79
C ASN A 295 9.19 6.88 -23.26
N HIS A 296 10.23 7.21 -24.05
CA HIS A 296 10.19 7.08 -25.51
C HIS A 296 9.96 5.65 -25.99
N PHE A 297 10.52 4.65 -25.31
CA PHE A 297 10.32 3.26 -25.72
C PHE A 297 8.87 2.81 -25.48
N TYR A 298 8.29 3.19 -24.33
CA TYR A 298 6.88 2.90 -24.05
C TYR A 298 5.97 3.53 -25.11
N VAL A 299 6.19 4.82 -25.41
CA VAL A 299 5.45 5.56 -26.45
C VAL A 299 5.58 4.90 -27.82
N ALA A 300 6.82 4.58 -28.21
CA ALA A 300 7.10 3.93 -29.48
C ALA A 300 6.37 2.60 -29.60
N ARG A 301 6.26 1.82 -28.51
CA ARG A 301 5.58 0.51 -28.52
C ARG A 301 4.08 0.60 -28.33
N ARG A 302 3.56 1.61 -27.65
CA ARG A 302 2.12 1.78 -27.42
C ARG A 302 1.38 2.36 -28.63
N TRP A 303 1.93 3.40 -29.25
CA TRP A 303 1.23 4.17 -30.31
C TRP A 303 1.93 4.13 -31.67
N HIS A 304 3.22 3.83 -31.74
CA HIS A 304 4.00 3.84 -32.99
C HIS A 304 4.57 2.46 -33.34
N ALA A 305 3.92 1.40 -32.89
CA ALA A 305 4.36 0.02 -33.17
C ALA A 305 4.33 -0.30 -34.67
N ASP A 306 3.32 0.20 -35.37
CA ASP A 306 3.12 0.00 -36.80
C ASP A 306 3.99 0.94 -37.66
N GLU A 307 4.49 2.03 -37.07
CA GLU A 307 5.33 3.01 -37.75
C GLU A 307 6.83 2.68 -37.63
N TRP A 308 7.25 2.20 -36.46
CA TRP A 308 8.66 1.87 -36.19
C TRP A 308 8.78 0.41 -35.76
N SER A 309 9.50 -0.39 -36.53
CA SER A 309 9.81 -1.76 -36.14
C SER A 309 10.80 -1.77 -34.96
N MET A 310 10.91 -2.91 -34.26
CA MET A 310 11.98 -3.06 -33.25
C MET A 310 13.38 -3.00 -33.87
N GLU A 311 13.53 -3.31 -35.16
CA GLU A 311 14.76 -3.17 -35.94
C GLU A 311 15.13 -1.70 -36.14
N ASP A 312 14.14 -0.82 -36.42
CA ASP A 312 14.36 0.63 -36.50
C ASP A 312 14.81 1.22 -35.16
N LEU A 313 14.17 0.79 -34.07
CA LEU A 313 14.58 1.18 -32.72
C LEU A 313 15.99 0.67 -32.38
N TRP A 314 16.35 -0.53 -32.83
CA TRP A 314 17.69 -1.08 -32.65
C TRP A 314 18.74 -0.29 -33.46
N ASN A 315 18.43 0.11 -34.70
CA ASN A 315 19.28 0.96 -35.51
C ASN A 315 19.51 2.32 -34.83
N ALA A 316 18.47 2.91 -34.26
CA ALA A 316 18.59 4.14 -33.46
C ALA A 316 19.44 3.91 -32.20
N ALA A 317 19.28 2.78 -31.51
CA ALA A 317 20.10 2.41 -30.35
C ALA A 317 21.60 2.34 -30.69
N GLN A 318 21.97 1.90 -31.89
CA GLN A 318 23.38 1.85 -32.32
C GLN A 318 24.04 3.24 -32.39
N LYS A 319 23.26 4.32 -32.47
CA LYS A 319 23.79 5.69 -32.48
C LYS A 319 24.19 6.17 -31.08
N ASP A 320 23.74 5.54 -30.00
CA ASP A 320 24.09 5.93 -28.62
C ASP A 320 25.58 5.67 -28.34
N PRO A 321 26.40 6.72 -28.07
CA PRO A 321 27.83 6.56 -27.92
C PRO A 321 28.27 5.87 -26.62
N HIS A 322 27.37 5.63 -25.66
CA HIS A 322 27.78 5.12 -24.34
C HIS A 322 27.71 3.60 -24.25
N ASN A 323 26.70 2.97 -24.84
CA ASN A 323 26.48 1.53 -24.69
C ASN A 323 25.56 0.91 -25.76
N ALA A 324 25.28 1.63 -26.85
CA ALA A 324 24.36 1.20 -27.91
C ALA A 324 22.95 0.82 -27.39
N SER A 325 22.42 1.56 -26.40
CA SER A 325 21.05 1.37 -25.88
C SER A 325 20.09 2.37 -26.51
N PHE A 326 18.83 1.96 -26.67
CA PHE A 326 17.81 2.86 -27.18
C PHE A 326 17.54 4.00 -26.19
N VAL A 327 17.54 5.21 -26.75
CA VAL A 327 17.23 6.45 -26.04
C VAL A 327 16.05 7.16 -26.69
N SER A 328 16.14 7.40 -27.99
CA SER A 328 15.11 8.08 -28.78
C SER A 328 15.26 7.75 -30.26
N MET A 329 14.26 8.11 -31.06
CA MET A 329 14.34 8.14 -32.51
C MET A 329 14.89 9.47 -33.06
N LYS A 330 14.98 10.52 -32.23
CA LYS A 330 15.51 11.82 -32.65
C LYS A 330 16.99 11.94 -32.33
N ASP A 331 17.79 12.28 -33.33
CA ASP A 331 19.24 12.35 -33.18
C ASP A 331 19.66 13.40 -32.12
N GLU A 332 18.94 14.53 -32.03
CA GLU A 332 19.22 15.55 -31.02
C GLU A 332 19.07 15.03 -29.58
N GLU A 333 18.11 14.13 -29.35
CA GLU A 333 17.86 13.54 -28.03
C GLU A 333 18.87 12.43 -27.72
N ILE A 334 19.38 11.71 -28.74
CA ILE A 334 20.44 10.70 -28.59
C ILE A 334 21.77 11.35 -28.21
N PHE A 335 22.11 12.47 -28.85
CA PHE A 335 23.39 13.17 -28.66
C PHE A 335 23.35 14.29 -27.62
N ALA A 336 22.19 14.60 -27.05
CA ALA A 336 22.07 15.56 -25.97
C ALA A 336 23.00 15.12 -24.82
N GLN A 337 24.05 15.91 -24.56
CA GLN A 337 24.84 15.76 -23.34
C GLN A 337 23.90 15.99 -22.17
N ASN A 338 23.61 14.94 -21.41
CA ASN A 338 22.74 14.91 -20.23
C ASN A 338 23.12 16.02 -19.21
N LEU A 339 22.67 17.25 -19.46
CA LEU A 339 22.84 18.44 -18.61
C LEU A 339 21.53 18.92 -18.01
N SER A 340 20.40 18.27 -18.28
CA SER A 340 19.20 18.35 -17.44
C SER A 340 19.20 17.16 -16.47
N ARG A 341 20.06 17.09 -15.47
CA ARG A 341 19.87 17.74 -14.13
C ARG A 341 18.45 18.09 -13.68
N GLU A 342 17.41 18.08 -14.52
CA GLU A 342 16.04 18.43 -14.12
C GLU A 342 15.34 17.32 -13.33
N VAL A 343 15.90 16.10 -13.33
CA VAL A 343 15.51 15.04 -12.37
C VAL A 343 16.26 15.19 -11.03
N ALA A 344 17.34 15.98 -10.97
CA ALA A 344 18.12 16.23 -9.75
C ALA A 344 17.80 17.58 -9.06
N THR A 345 16.97 18.45 -9.66
CA THR A 345 16.63 19.78 -9.11
C THR A 345 15.31 19.85 -8.34
N ALA A 346 14.56 18.76 -8.20
CA ALA A 346 13.38 18.73 -7.33
C ALA A 346 13.70 18.82 -5.82
N ILE A 347 14.98 18.90 -5.42
CA ILE A 347 15.42 19.17 -4.03
C ILE A 347 16.49 20.28 -4.01
N LYS A 348 16.18 21.45 -4.57
CA LYS A 348 16.75 22.71 -4.08
C LYS A 348 15.64 23.71 -3.83
N LYS A 349 15.20 23.78 -2.57
CA LYS A 349 14.44 24.92 -2.06
C LYS A 349 15.29 26.21 -2.18
N PRO A 350 14.64 27.37 -2.32
CA PRO A 350 15.33 28.63 -2.52
C PRO A 350 16.07 29.02 -1.24
N GLU A 351 17.33 29.42 -1.39
CA GLU A 351 18.02 30.18 -0.35
C GLU A 351 17.34 31.55 -0.24
N VAL A 352 17.05 31.95 1.00
CA VAL A 352 16.67 33.31 1.39
C VAL A 352 17.94 34.16 1.49
#